data_AF-A0A3L7Q637-F1
#
_entry.id   AF-A0A3L7Q637-F1
#
_cell.length_a   1.000
_cell.length_b   1.000
_cell.length_c   1.000
_cell.angle_alpha   90.00
_cell.angle_beta   90.00
_cell.angle_gamma   90.00
#
_symmetry.space_group_name_H-M   'P 1'
#
loop_
_entity.id
_entity.type
_entity.pdbx_description
1 polymer ?
#
loop_
_entity_poly.entity_id
_entity_poly.type
_entity_poly.pdbx_seq_one_letter_code
_entity_poly.pdbx_strand_id
1 'polypeptide(L)'
;MWALKSLVVVVTWVALLAIPVEAEAADLSAAKSALQLWQNQIVSIRVQSQETAEAKTHAAFDGTDIQTSLGELDWVWEDTGRFVDSTVSYNDGIRNGKSLRVANSKQLYICDYPFRDAVCSIASQVTIHENSLRFSEAGLFGPPLWVLWDNRERTWLGTRLEKVTESSTTGEGLIKIDGVQVSVSAENCFVFLDPAHGYLPIRVESKLTNAQMSRFTVDEFREVQPGFWFPWKGSLNIGGFALSQWEVKSVDLNTELPDSLFVPPMGPETYVINTITGKEYWHAGKPPAHLLAAKAAAANPGSPAPNINPLTGSPEQSANWSLWLVLLGLILVSGGIWVRRRA
;
A
#
# COMPACT_ATOMS: atom_id res chain seq x y z
N MET A 1 23.32 41.50 -53.55
CA MET A 1 23.82 42.00 -52.23
C MET A 1 22.75 42.07 -51.13
N TRP A 2 21.46 41.91 -51.41
CA TRP A 2 20.40 41.97 -50.39
C TRP A 2 20.15 40.65 -49.63
N ALA A 3 20.39 39.49 -50.27
CA ALA A 3 20.17 38.18 -49.65
C ALA A 3 21.12 37.87 -48.47
N LEU A 4 22.31 38.47 -48.43
CA LEU A 4 23.28 38.20 -47.36
C LEU A 4 22.91 38.90 -46.04
N LYS A 5 22.19 40.02 -46.09
CA LYS A 5 21.76 40.76 -44.88
C LYS A 5 20.59 40.07 -44.18
N SER A 6 19.69 39.45 -44.94
CA SER A 6 18.54 38.72 -44.38
C SER A 6 18.96 37.43 -43.67
N LEU A 7 19.99 36.73 -44.16
CA LEU A 7 20.48 35.49 -43.55
C LEU A 7 21.14 35.75 -42.18
N VAL A 8 21.91 36.84 -42.05
CA VAL A 8 22.57 37.20 -40.78
C VAL A 8 21.55 37.54 -39.69
N VAL A 9 20.44 38.21 -40.03
CA VAL A 9 19.39 38.53 -39.04
C VAL A 9 18.68 37.27 -38.53
N VAL A 10 18.37 36.31 -39.41
CA VAL A 10 17.70 35.06 -39.01
C VAL A 10 18.60 34.17 -38.15
N VAL A 11 19.89 34.04 -38.49
CA VAL A 11 20.84 33.25 -37.69
C VAL A 11 21.08 33.87 -36.32
N THR A 12 21.08 35.21 -36.21
CA THR A 12 21.25 35.89 -34.91
C THR A 12 20.01 35.74 -34.03
N TRP A 13 18.80 35.74 -34.61
CA TRP A 13 17.55 35.47 -33.89
C TRP A 13 17.43 34.03 -33.39
N VAL A 14 17.85 33.05 -34.20
CA VAL A 14 17.87 31.63 -33.77
C VAL A 14 18.93 31.41 -32.68
N ALA A 15 20.07 32.09 -32.73
CA ALA A 15 21.09 32.02 -31.68
C ALA A 15 20.68 32.73 -30.37
N LEU A 16 19.87 33.80 -30.43
CA LEU A 16 19.31 34.48 -29.26
C LEU A 16 18.13 33.71 -28.63
N LEU A 17 17.42 32.87 -29.38
CA LEU A 17 16.43 31.94 -28.85
C LEU A 17 17.05 30.63 -28.33
N ALA A 18 18.34 30.41 -28.60
CA ALA A 18 19.13 29.30 -28.08
C ALA A 18 20.01 29.72 -26.88
N ILE A 19 19.64 30.81 -26.19
CA ILE A 19 20.13 31.02 -24.82
C ILE A 19 19.64 29.80 -24.04
N PRO A 20 20.54 28.97 -23.49
CA PRO A 20 20.10 27.96 -22.54
C PRO A 20 19.38 28.74 -21.45
N VAL A 21 18.09 28.51 -21.31
CA VAL A 21 17.38 28.91 -20.10
C VAL A 21 18.20 28.27 -19.00
N GLU A 22 19.03 29.06 -18.32
CA GLU A 22 19.62 28.65 -17.05
C GLU A 22 18.40 28.24 -16.24
N ALA A 23 18.21 26.93 -16.10
CA ALA A 23 17.17 26.38 -15.28
C ALA A 23 17.43 26.98 -13.91
N GLU A 24 16.63 28.00 -13.58
CA GLU A 24 16.71 28.73 -12.32
C GLU A 24 16.77 27.64 -11.26
N ALA A 25 17.89 27.60 -10.53
CA ALA A 25 18.19 26.48 -9.66
C ALA A 25 16.98 26.26 -8.76
N ALA A 26 16.33 25.11 -8.91
CA ALA A 26 15.05 24.86 -8.30
C ALA A 26 15.16 25.06 -6.77
N ASP A 27 14.36 25.99 -6.24
CA ASP A 27 14.46 26.54 -4.89
C ASP A 27 13.54 25.79 -3.92
N LEU A 28 14.07 25.30 -2.79
CA LEU A 28 13.25 24.63 -1.77
C LEU A 28 12.16 25.56 -1.22
N SER A 29 12.42 26.87 -1.12
CA SER A 29 11.43 27.85 -0.68
C SER A 29 10.23 27.90 -1.63
N ALA A 30 10.48 27.87 -2.94
CA ALA A 30 9.45 27.79 -3.96
C ALA A 30 8.66 26.47 -3.83
N ALA A 31 9.35 25.35 -3.61
CA ALA A 31 8.69 24.06 -3.40
C ALA A 31 7.81 24.01 -2.15
N LYS A 32 8.31 24.51 -1.01
CA LYS A 32 7.52 24.62 0.24
C LYS A 32 6.27 25.45 0.00
N SER A 33 6.41 26.60 -0.65
CA SER A 33 5.29 27.51 -0.92
C SER A 33 4.27 26.88 -1.86
N ALA A 34 4.70 26.25 -2.95
CA ALA A 34 3.82 25.60 -3.92
C ALA A 34 3.06 24.41 -3.31
N LEU A 35 3.75 23.54 -2.56
CA LEU A 35 3.12 22.40 -1.90
C LEU A 35 2.16 22.82 -0.79
N GLN A 36 2.45 23.91 -0.08
CA GLN A 36 1.52 24.45 0.91
C GLN A 36 0.26 25.03 0.24
N LEU A 37 0.41 25.74 -0.89
CA LEU A 37 -0.72 26.21 -1.68
C LEU A 37 -1.56 25.06 -2.24
N TRP A 38 -0.92 24.00 -2.73
CA TRP A 38 -1.59 22.78 -3.18
C TRP A 38 -2.37 22.13 -2.03
N GLN A 39 -1.75 21.95 -0.87
CA GLN A 39 -2.35 21.35 0.32
C GLN A 39 -3.54 22.17 0.84
N ASN A 40 -3.41 23.50 0.88
CA ASN A 40 -4.45 24.39 1.41
C ASN A 40 -5.75 24.38 0.56
N GLN A 41 -5.72 23.81 -0.65
CA GLN A 41 -6.92 23.63 -1.46
C GLN A 41 -7.75 22.40 -1.05
N ILE A 42 -7.23 21.56 -0.14
CA ILE A 42 -7.86 20.29 0.24
C ILE A 42 -8.61 20.47 1.56
N VAL A 43 -9.95 20.53 1.48
CA VAL A 43 -10.87 20.39 2.63
C VAL A 43 -11.29 18.94 2.77
N SER A 44 -11.65 18.31 1.65
CA SER A 44 -11.87 16.86 1.55
C SER A 44 -11.25 16.32 0.28
N ILE A 45 -10.80 15.07 0.29
CA ILE A 45 -10.32 14.38 -0.90
C ILE A 45 -10.65 12.90 -0.80
N ARG A 46 -11.15 12.33 -1.90
CA ARG A 46 -11.27 10.89 -2.10
C ARG A 46 -10.46 10.48 -3.31
N VAL A 47 -9.62 9.46 -3.14
CA VAL A 47 -8.76 8.91 -4.18
C VAL A 47 -9.09 7.44 -4.33
N GLN A 48 -9.48 7.04 -5.54
CA GLN A 48 -9.62 5.64 -5.89
C GLN A 48 -8.50 5.26 -6.85
N SER A 49 -7.74 4.22 -6.53
CA SER A 49 -6.63 3.77 -7.36
C SER A 49 -6.58 2.25 -7.47
N GLN A 50 -5.79 1.81 -8.43
CA GLN A 50 -5.55 0.41 -8.74
C GLN A 50 -4.04 0.18 -8.83
N GLU A 51 -3.55 -0.89 -8.22
CA GLU A 51 -2.17 -1.36 -8.31
C GLU A 51 -2.15 -2.78 -8.87
N THR A 52 -1.28 -3.06 -9.83
CA THR A 52 -1.14 -4.39 -10.47
C THR A 52 0.30 -4.87 -10.38
N ALA A 53 0.49 -6.12 -9.98
CA ALA A 53 1.79 -6.79 -9.92
C ALA A 53 1.73 -8.17 -10.61
N GLU A 54 2.78 -8.53 -11.35
CA GLU A 54 2.91 -9.83 -12.04
C GLU A 54 3.56 -10.90 -11.16
N ALA A 55 3.14 -12.16 -11.31
CA ALA A 55 3.57 -13.38 -10.59
C ALA A 55 5.03 -13.44 -10.10
N LYS A 56 5.96 -13.08 -11.00
CA LYS A 56 7.40 -13.30 -10.81
C LYS A 56 7.96 -12.50 -9.62
N THR A 57 7.24 -11.49 -9.16
CA THR A 57 7.64 -10.66 -8.01
C THR A 57 7.09 -11.18 -6.67
N HIS A 58 6.01 -11.97 -6.66
CA HIS A 58 5.37 -12.49 -5.44
C HIS A 58 5.63 -13.97 -5.12
N ALA A 59 6.10 -14.77 -6.10
CA ALA A 59 6.35 -16.21 -5.96
C ALA A 59 7.33 -16.62 -4.84
N ALA A 60 8.02 -15.66 -4.20
CA ALA A 60 8.93 -15.92 -3.08
C ALA A 60 8.24 -16.07 -1.72
N PHE A 61 6.95 -15.71 -1.56
CA PHE A 61 6.38 -15.51 -0.21
C PHE A 61 5.36 -16.55 0.28
N ASP A 62 4.63 -17.29 -0.57
CA ASP A 62 3.47 -18.07 -0.06
C ASP A 62 3.23 -19.46 -0.68
N GLY A 63 4.13 -19.95 -1.54
CA GLY A 63 4.04 -21.31 -2.12
C GLY A 63 2.82 -21.56 -3.02
N THR A 64 2.03 -20.52 -3.31
CA THR A 64 0.91 -20.51 -4.26
C THR A 64 1.37 -19.92 -5.59
N ASP A 65 0.96 -20.56 -6.69
CA ASP A 65 1.27 -20.12 -8.05
C ASP A 65 0.31 -18.98 -8.47
N ILE A 66 0.53 -17.79 -7.90
CA ILE A 66 -0.26 -16.59 -8.20
C ILE A 66 0.30 -15.94 -9.47
N GLN A 67 -0.51 -15.81 -10.53
CA GLN A 67 -0.07 -15.21 -11.79
C GLN A 67 -0.15 -13.68 -11.79
N THR A 68 -1.14 -13.13 -11.12
CA THR A 68 -1.46 -11.71 -11.10
C THR A 68 -1.99 -11.31 -9.73
N SER A 69 -1.51 -10.19 -9.23
CA SER A 69 -2.02 -9.54 -8.02
C SER A 69 -2.55 -8.16 -8.38
N LEU A 70 -3.71 -7.82 -7.84
CA LEU A 70 -4.41 -6.58 -8.06
C LEU A 70 -4.84 -6.01 -6.71
N GLY A 71 -4.43 -4.78 -6.41
CA GLY A 71 -4.93 -3.99 -5.29
C GLY A 71 -5.85 -2.88 -5.77
N GLU A 72 -7.01 -2.72 -5.13
CA GLU A 72 -7.90 -1.57 -5.31
C GLU A 72 -7.92 -0.77 -4.00
N LEU A 73 -7.58 0.50 -4.08
CA LEU A 73 -7.58 1.44 -2.96
C LEU A 73 -8.77 2.40 -3.10
N ASP A 74 -9.46 2.65 -1.99
CA ASP A 74 -10.40 3.75 -1.80
C ASP A 74 -10.00 4.49 -0.52
N TRP A 75 -9.36 5.64 -0.72
CA TRP A 75 -8.81 6.47 0.35
C TRP A 75 -9.57 7.77 0.44
N VAL A 76 -9.95 8.17 1.65
CA VAL A 76 -10.72 9.39 1.91
C VAL A 76 -10.06 10.13 3.05
N TRP A 77 -9.98 11.46 2.96
CA TRP A 77 -9.54 12.31 4.05
C TRP A 77 -10.31 13.63 4.08
N GLU A 78 -10.50 14.15 5.28
CA GLU A 78 -11.05 15.48 5.53
C GLU A 78 -10.22 16.25 6.56
N ASP A 79 -10.22 17.58 6.45
CA ASP A 79 -9.55 18.51 7.35
C ASP A 79 -10.04 18.44 8.82
N THR A 80 -11.25 17.94 9.02
CA THR A 80 -11.82 17.61 10.34
C THR A 80 -11.11 16.44 11.04
N GLY A 81 -10.18 15.77 10.36
CA GLY A 81 -9.43 14.61 10.85
C GLY A 81 -10.15 13.28 10.66
N ARG A 82 -11.27 13.25 9.93
CA ARG A 82 -11.91 12.02 9.47
C ARG A 82 -11.14 11.43 8.30
N PHE A 83 -11.07 10.11 8.22
CA PHE A 83 -10.45 9.43 7.07
C PHE A 83 -11.03 8.03 6.87
N VAL A 84 -10.90 7.52 5.65
CA VAL A 84 -11.14 6.12 5.29
C VAL A 84 -9.94 5.63 4.51
N ASP A 85 -9.54 4.40 4.80
CA ASP A 85 -8.58 3.66 4.01
C ASP A 85 -9.11 2.26 3.82
N SER A 86 -9.60 1.98 2.62
CA SER A 86 -10.10 0.67 2.22
C SER A 86 -9.22 0.12 1.11
N THR A 87 -8.61 -1.03 1.34
CA THR A 87 -7.87 -1.76 0.30
C THR A 87 -8.53 -3.12 0.07
N VAL A 88 -8.78 -3.46 -1.18
CA VAL A 88 -9.22 -4.80 -1.60
C VAL A 88 -8.12 -5.42 -2.46
N SER A 89 -7.77 -6.68 -2.18
CA SER A 89 -6.79 -7.41 -3.00
C SER A 89 -7.44 -8.57 -3.73
N TYR A 90 -6.96 -8.83 -4.95
CA TYR A 90 -7.33 -9.95 -5.79
C TYR A 90 -6.07 -10.67 -6.26
N ASN A 91 -6.12 -12.00 -6.24
CA ASN A 91 -5.11 -12.87 -6.84
C ASN A 91 -5.79 -13.65 -7.97
N ASP A 92 -5.28 -13.54 -9.19
CA ASP A 92 -5.83 -14.22 -10.38
C ASP A 92 -7.33 -13.96 -10.60
N GLY A 93 -7.75 -12.72 -10.35
CA GLY A 93 -9.14 -12.28 -10.43
C GLY A 93 -10.03 -12.71 -9.27
N ILE A 94 -9.52 -13.51 -8.33
CA ILE A 94 -10.25 -13.94 -7.13
C ILE A 94 -9.91 -13.00 -5.99
N ARG A 95 -10.93 -12.42 -5.36
CA ARG A 95 -10.74 -11.57 -4.19
C ARG A 95 -10.06 -12.37 -3.07
N ASN A 96 -8.90 -11.90 -2.64
CA ASN A 96 -8.05 -12.55 -1.65
C ASN A 96 -8.14 -11.90 -0.27
N GLY A 97 -8.36 -10.58 -0.21
CA GLY A 97 -8.38 -9.87 1.06
C GLY A 97 -9.09 -8.52 1.01
N LYS A 98 -9.40 -8.01 2.20
CA LYS A 98 -9.87 -6.65 2.43
C LYS A 98 -9.25 -6.12 3.71
N SER A 99 -8.74 -4.90 3.66
CA SER A 99 -8.38 -4.11 4.83
C SER A 99 -9.25 -2.86 4.86
N LEU A 100 -9.72 -2.46 6.04
CA LEU A 100 -10.45 -1.22 6.23
C LEU A 100 -10.03 -0.55 7.53
N ARG A 101 -9.60 0.69 7.43
CA ARG A 101 -9.39 1.61 8.55
C ARG A 101 -10.31 2.80 8.35
N VAL A 102 -11.02 3.18 9.39
CA VAL A 102 -11.95 4.31 9.36
C VAL A 102 -11.70 5.15 10.59
N ALA A 103 -11.68 6.47 10.47
CA ALA A 103 -11.72 7.34 11.62
C ALA A 103 -12.77 8.43 11.48
N ASN A 104 -13.42 8.71 12.61
CA ASN A 104 -14.17 9.95 12.80
C ASN A 104 -13.34 10.91 13.68
N SER A 105 -13.92 12.06 14.07
CA SER A 105 -13.22 13.07 14.86
C SER A 105 -12.73 12.60 16.24
N LYS A 106 -13.22 11.46 16.76
CA LYS A 106 -12.90 10.96 18.11
C LYS A 106 -12.29 9.58 18.12
N GLN A 107 -12.69 8.71 17.20
CA GLN A 107 -12.39 7.28 17.23
C GLN A 107 -11.76 6.84 15.92
N LEU A 108 -10.79 5.93 16.05
CA LEU A 108 -10.22 5.15 14.97
C LEU A 108 -10.74 3.72 15.09
N TYR A 109 -11.21 3.17 13.97
CA TYR A 109 -11.69 1.81 13.81
C TYR A 109 -10.74 1.05 12.90
N ILE A 110 -10.19 -0.05 13.40
CA ILE A 110 -9.42 -1.02 12.62
C ILE A 110 -10.32 -2.23 12.42
N CYS A 111 -10.62 -2.56 11.16
CA CYS A 111 -11.55 -3.61 10.80
C CYS A 111 -10.80 -4.81 10.24
N ASP A 112 -10.96 -5.96 10.91
CA ASP A 112 -10.44 -7.23 10.45
C ASP A 112 -11.56 -7.99 9.73
N TYR A 113 -11.20 -8.57 8.58
CA TYR A 113 -12.08 -9.42 7.78
C TYR A 113 -11.59 -10.86 7.82
N PRO A 114 -12.50 -11.84 7.78
CA PRO A 114 -12.11 -13.24 7.79
C PRO A 114 -11.26 -13.57 6.56
N PHE A 115 -10.12 -14.21 6.80
CA PHE A 115 -9.19 -14.62 5.75
C PHE A 115 -9.88 -15.62 4.80
N ARG A 116 -9.77 -15.39 3.48
CA ARG A 116 -10.37 -16.21 2.39
C ARG A 116 -11.88 -16.17 2.24
N ASP A 117 -12.60 -15.35 3.01
CA ASP A 117 -14.02 -15.09 2.75
C ASP A 117 -14.12 -13.97 1.71
N ALA A 118 -13.92 -14.35 0.44
CA ALA A 118 -13.76 -13.51 -0.75
C ALA A 118 -14.93 -12.54 -1.04
N VAL A 119 -15.92 -12.42 -0.15
CA VAL A 119 -17.15 -11.64 -0.36
C VAL A 119 -17.54 -10.82 0.86
N CYS A 120 -16.88 -10.98 2.03
CA CYS A 120 -17.43 -10.39 3.25
C CYS A 120 -17.37 -8.85 3.22
N SER A 121 -18.54 -8.22 3.18
CA SER A 121 -18.71 -6.77 3.28
C SER A 121 -18.72 -6.27 4.72
N ILE A 122 -18.80 -7.19 5.69
CA ILE A 122 -18.94 -6.94 7.12
C ILE A 122 -17.63 -7.34 7.82
N ALA A 123 -17.14 -6.51 8.73
CA ALA A 123 -15.95 -6.85 9.51
C ALA A 123 -16.28 -7.98 10.51
N SER A 124 -15.42 -9.00 10.60
CA SER A 124 -15.55 -10.02 11.65
C SER A 124 -15.16 -9.45 13.02
N GLN A 125 -14.21 -8.52 13.03
CA GLN A 125 -13.77 -7.83 14.24
C GLN A 125 -13.53 -6.35 13.95
N VAL A 126 -13.90 -5.49 14.91
CA VAL A 126 -13.59 -4.06 14.90
C VAL A 126 -12.90 -3.68 16.20
N THR A 127 -11.70 -3.15 16.09
CA THR A 127 -10.95 -2.59 17.22
C THR A 127 -11.09 -1.07 17.22
N ILE A 128 -11.52 -0.50 18.34
CA ILE A 128 -11.75 0.95 18.51
C ILE A 128 -10.64 1.54 19.37
N HIS A 129 -9.93 2.51 18.81
CA HIS A 129 -8.90 3.32 19.47
C HIS A 129 -9.31 4.80 19.53
N GLU A 130 -8.62 5.59 20.36
CA GLU A 130 -8.71 7.05 20.27
C GLU A 130 -8.12 7.55 18.95
N ASN A 131 -8.72 8.58 18.37
CA ASN A 131 -8.23 9.22 17.13
C ASN A 131 -6.97 10.07 17.33
N SER A 132 -6.22 9.82 18.41
CA SER A 132 -4.89 10.37 18.72
C SER A 132 -3.79 9.35 18.46
N LEU A 133 -4.15 8.08 18.22
CA LEU A 133 -3.20 7.00 18.04
C LEU A 133 -2.38 7.23 16.77
N ARG A 134 -1.07 7.41 16.93
CA ARG A 134 -0.11 7.27 15.83
C ARG A 134 -0.17 5.83 15.35
N PHE A 135 -0.25 5.61 14.05
CA PHE A 135 -0.11 4.27 13.50
C PHE A 135 1.31 3.77 13.78
N SER A 136 1.46 2.96 14.83
CA SER A 136 2.66 2.18 15.06
C SER A 136 2.58 0.97 14.13
N GLU A 137 3.37 1.02 13.07
CA GLU A 137 3.80 -0.14 12.28
C GLU A 137 2.78 -0.68 11.26
N ALA A 138 3.30 -0.97 10.05
CA ALA A 138 2.70 -1.81 9.01
C ALA A 138 1.52 -1.27 8.15
N GLY A 139 1.55 0.00 7.76
CA GLY A 139 0.70 0.44 6.64
C GLY A 139 1.37 1.53 5.83
N LEU A 140 2.34 1.16 4.99
CA LEU A 140 2.72 1.99 3.85
C LEU A 140 1.45 2.14 3.02
N PHE A 141 0.94 3.36 2.85
CA PHE A 141 -0.04 3.55 1.79
C PHE A 141 0.63 3.18 0.49
N GLY A 142 0.00 2.26 -0.23
CA GLY A 142 0.35 2.01 -1.60
C GLY A 142 0.21 3.28 -2.43
N PRO A 143 0.76 3.28 -3.64
CA PRO A 143 0.50 4.33 -4.61
C PRO A 143 -1.00 4.70 -4.73
N PRO A 144 -1.36 5.97 -5.03
CA PRO A 144 -0.49 7.08 -5.44
C PRO A 144 0.00 7.96 -4.27
N LEU A 145 -0.43 7.69 -3.04
CA LEU A 145 -0.26 8.61 -1.90
C LEU A 145 1.11 8.53 -1.23
N TRP A 146 1.99 7.66 -1.73
CA TRP A 146 3.30 7.46 -1.15
C TRP A 146 4.10 8.77 -1.15
N VAL A 147 4.60 9.16 0.04
CA VAL A 147 5.33 10.40 0.31
C VAL A 147 4.46 11.65 0.21
N LEU A 148 3.32 11.65 -0.49
CA LEU A 148 2.36 12.75 -0.40
C LEU A 148 1.70 12.81 0.98
N TRP A 149 1.28 11.67 1.53
CA TRP A 149 0.64 11.56 2.84
C TRP A 149 1.49 10.74 3.82
N ASP A 150 1.67 11.24 5.04
CA ASP A 150 2.27 10.52 6.15
C ASP A 150 1.20 9.98 7.08
N ASN A 151 1.02 8.65 7.13
CA ASN A 151 0.05 8.04 8.01
C ASN A 151 0.39 8.20 9.49
N ARG A 152 1.68 8.14 9.85
CA ARG A 152 2.12 8.17 11.25
C ARG A 152 1.87 9.53 11.88
N GLU A 153 2.22 10.58 11.15
CA GLU A 153 2.01 11.97 11.59
C GLU A 153 0.64 12.53 11.19
N ARG A 154 -0.05 11.89 10.24
CA ARG A 154 -1.29 12.35 9.61
C ARG A 154 -1.15 13.73 8.99
N THR A 155 -0.06 13.90 8.23
CA THR A 155 0.32 15.17 7.62
C THR A 155 0.66 14.99 6.15
N TRP A 156 0.34 16.00 5.36
CA TRP A 156 0.76 16.11 3.98
C TRP A 156 2.25 16.43 3.87
N LEU A 157 2.82 16.20 2.68
CA LEU A 157 4.21 16.52 2.37
C LEU A 157 4.55 18.00 2.60
N GLY A 158 3.68 18.93 2.21
CA GLY A 158 3.89 20.37 2.37
C GLY A 158 4.27 20.74 3.81
N THR A 159 3.43 20.33 4.76
CA THR A 159 3.68 20.51 6.21
C THR A 159 4.98 19.85 6.68
N ARG A 160 5.35 18.68 6.16
CA ARG A 160 6.59 18.00 6.59
C ARG A 160 7.84 18.68 6.03
N LEU A 161 7.78 19.23 4.82
CA LEU A 161 8.90 19.94 4.22
C LEU A 161 9.26 21.23 4.96
N GLU A 162 8.34 21.84 5.71
CA GLU A 162 8.65 23.02 6.53
C GLU A 162 9.89 22.79 7.42
N LYS A 163 10.02 21.58 7.97
CA LYS A 163 11.10 21.17 8.88
C LYS A 163 12.41 20.80 8.19
N VAL A 164 12.43 20.73 6.85
CA VAL A 164 13.59 20.26 6.09
C VAL A 164 14.53 21.41 5.71
N THR A 165 15.84 21.18 5.89
CA THR A 165 16.95 22.04 5.44
C THR A 165 17.60 21.44 4.18
N GLU A 166 17.96 22.26 3.20
CA GLU A 166 18.33 21.88 1.83
C GLU A 166 19.53 20.92 1.66
N SER A 167 19.50 20.12 0.57
CA SER A 167 20.69 19.54 -0.08
C SER A 167 20.46 19.20 -1.58
N SER A 168 21.29 19.79 -2.46
CA SER A 168 21.50 19.50 -3.90
C SER A 168 20.32 19.56 -4.89
N THR A 169 20.45 20.41 -5.91
CA THR A 169 19.63 20.40 -7.13
C THR A 169 20.13 19.32 -8.10
N THR A 170 19.22 18.69 -8.86
CA THR A 170 19.60 17.72 -9.91
C THR A 170 19.74 18.40 -11.28
N GLY A 171 20.49 17.78 -12.19
CA GLY A 171 20.64 18.28 -13.58
C GLY A 171 19.37 18.26 -14.42
N GLU A 172 18.27 17.70 -13.91
CA GLU A 172 16.97 17.57 -14.61
C GLU A 172 16.00 18.72 -14.26
N GLY A 173 16.43 19.75 -13.52
CA GLY A 173 15.55 20.82 -13.01
C GLY A 173 14.67 20.38 -11.84
N LEU A 174 14.83 19.14 -11.34
CA LEU A 174 14.14 18.62 -10.16
C LEU A 174 14.92 18.97 -8.88
N ILE A 175 14.17 19.20 -7.80
CA ILE A 175 14.73 19.36 -6.44
C ILE A 175 14.85 17.99 -5.82
N LYS A 176 16.07 17.62 -5.39
CA LYS A 176 16.30 16.46 -4.53
C LYS A 176 16.26 16.92 -3.09
N ILE A 177 15.54 16.19 -2.25
CA ILE A 177 15.46 16.43 -0.82
C ILE A 177 15.95 15.16 -0.11
N ASP A 178 17.09 15.25 0.56
CA ASP A 178 17.61 14.18 1.43
C ASP A 178 16.85 14.21 2.75
N GLY A 179 16.25 13.08 3.14
CA GLY A 179 15.44 13.03 4.35
C GLY A 179 15.58 11.73 5.13
N VAL A 180 16.20 11.81 6.31
CA VAL A 180 15.75 11.05 7.47
C VAL A 180 14.46 11.73 7.96
N GLN A 181 13.37 10.97 8.10
CA GLN A 181 12.03 11.39 8.58
C GLN A 181 11.04 12.11 7.63
N VAL A 182 11.14 12.01 6.29
CA VAL A 182 9.96 12.27 5.41
C VAL A 182 9.03 11.02 5.37
N SER A 183 8.86 10.36 6.52
CA SER A 183 8.03 9.17 6.74
C SER A 183 8.32 7.96 5.84
N VAL A 184 9.53 7.44 5.96
CA VAL A 184 9.76 6.02 5.71
C VAL A 184 10.71 5.55 6.80
N SER A 185 10.51 4.34 7.31
CA SER A 185 11.40 3.67 8.27
C SER A 185 12.78 3.33 7.68
N ALA A 186 13.23 4.05 6.65
CA ALA A 186 14.46 3.84 5.92
C ALA A 186 15.45 4.95 6.27
N GLU A 187 16.68 4.55 6.55
CA GLU A 187 17.77 5.45 6.95
C GLU A 187 18.18 6.43 5.84
N ASN A 188 17.71 6.22 4.59
CA ASN A 188 17.94 7.12 3.46
C ASN A 188 16.73 7.10 2.51
N CYS A 189 15.94 8.17 2.50
CA CYS A 189 14.89 8.42 1.52
C CYS A 189 15.18 9.72 0.79
N PHE A 190 15.13 9.68 -0.54
CA PHE A 190 15.34 10.82 -1.42
C PHE A 190 14.05 11.11 -2.16
N VAL A 191 13.56 12.34 -2.05
CA VAL A 191 12.35 12.78 -2.75
C VAL A 191 12.76 13.75 -3.85
N PHE A 192 12.29 13.49 -5.07
CA PHE A 192 12.49 14.35 -6.23
C PHE A 192 11.16 15.03 -6.55
N LEU A 193 11.17 16.36 -6.59
CA LEU A 193 9.99 17.19 -6.83
C LEU A 193 10.02 17.80 -8.23
N ASP A 194 8.86 17.83 -8.90
CA ASP A 194 8.71 18.37 -10.24
C ASP A 194 8.13 19.81 -10.24
N PRO A 195 8.93 20.84 -10.55
CA PRO A 195 8.46 22.22 -10.60
C PRO A 195 7.29 22.44 -11.57
N ALA A 196 7.22 21.68 -12.67
CA ALA A 196 6.19 21.84 -13.70
C ALA A 196 4.79 21.47 -13.18
N HIS A 197 4.72 20.62 -12.16
CA HIS A 197 3.47 20.15 -11.55
C HIS A 197 3.32 20.63 -10.10
N GLY A 198 3.74 21.87 -9.83
CA GLY A 198 3.58 22.48 -8.50
C GLY A 198 4.45 21.85 -7.42
N TYR A 199 5.61 21.31 -7.80
CA TYR A 199 6.56 20.62 -6.92
C TYR A 199 5.99 19.35 -6.26
N LEU A 200 5.04 18.67 -6.91
CA LEU A 200 4.60 17.35 -6.48
C LEU A 200 5.72 16.30 -6.63
N PRO A 201 5.75 15.24 -5.80
CA PRO A 201 6.74 14.16 -5.93
C PRO A 201 6.60 13.45 -7.27
N ILE A 202 7.69 13.40 -8.04
CA ILE A 202 7.78 12.63 -9.29
C ILE A 202 8.57 11.34 -9.12
N ARG A 203 9.51 11.31 -8.16
CA ARG A 203 10.32 10.13 -7.88
C ARG A 203 10.67 10.09 -6.40
N VAL A 204 10.61 8.90 -5.82
CA VAL A 204 11.10 8.63 -4.46
C VAL A 204 12.06 7.46 -4.54
N GLU A 205 13.25 7.63 -3.97
CA GLU A 205 14.25 6.58 -3.89
C GLU A 205 14.55 6.28 -2.42
N SER A 206 14.37 5.04 -2.00
CA SER A 206 14.64 4.65 -0.63
C SER A 206 15.55 3.42 -0.59
N LYS A 207 16.61 3.54 0.21
CA LYS A 207 17.56 2.45 0.42
C LYS A 207 16.95 1.42 1.38
N LEU A 208 16.72 0.22 0.87
CA LEU A 208 16.32 -0.94 1.65
C LEU A 208 17.55 -1.59 2.31
N THR A 209 17.29 -2.57 3.18
CA THR A 209 18.32 -3.45 3.71
C THR A 209 19.03 -4.19 2.55
N ASN A 210 20.30 -4.56 2.73
CA ASN A 210 21.13 -5.24 1.71
C ASN A 210 21.45 -4.42 0.43
N ALA A 211 21.48 -3.09 0.52
CA ALA A 211 21.84 -2.19 -0.59
C ALA A 211 20.89 -2.21 -1.80
N GLN A 212 19.72 -2.83 -1.67
CA GLN A 212 18.66 -2.69 -2.67
C GLN A 212 18.05 -1.29 -2.58
N MET A 213 17.74 -0.69 -3.73
CA MET A 213 17.00 0.56 -3.80
C MET A 213 15.56 0.24 -4.19
N SER A 214 14.62 0.77 -3.43
CA SER A 214 13.24 0.94 -3.89
C SER A 214 13.11 2.27 -4.61
N ARG A 215 12.36 2.28 -5.71
CA ARG A 215 12.08 3.46 -6.51
C ARG A 215 10.60 3.51 -6.85
N PHE A 216 9.91 4.49 -6.30
CA PHE A 216 8.57 4.90 -6.71
C PHE A 216 8.70 6.00 -7.77
N THR A 217 7.97 5.90 -8.87
CA THR A 217 7.91 6.91 -9.93
C THR A 217 6.48 7.30 -10.21
N VAL A 218 6.28 8.56 -10.58
CA VAL A 218 5.06 9.09 -11.20
C VAL A 218 5.38 9.31 -12.68
N ASP A 219 4.65 8.61 -13.55
CA ASP A 219 4.83 8.65 -14.99
C ASP A 219 3.84 9.63 -15.65
N GLU A 220 2.71 9.92 -14.99
CA GLU A 220 1.69 10.87 -15.45
C GLU A 220 1.14 11.68 -14.27
N PHE A 221 1.05 13.00 -14.42
CA PHE A 221 0.24 13.88 -13.59
C PHE A 221 -1.02 14.29 -14.35
N ARG A 222 -2.11 14.49 -13.62
CA ARG A 222 -3.37 15.00 -14.18
C ARG A 222 -3.87 16.19 -13.37
N GLU A 223 -4.34 17.21 -14.06
CA GLU A 223 -5.04 18.33 -13.46
C GLU A 223 -6.48 17.91 -13.15
N VAL A 224 -6.84 17.83 -11.86
CA VAL A 224 -8.16 17.38 -11.38
C VAL A 224 -9.18 18.52 -11.46
N GLN A 225 -8.72 19.73 -11.15
CA GLN A 225 -9.44 20.99 -11.33
C GLN A 225 -8.41 22.09 -11.65
N PRO A 226 -8.82 23.25 -12.20
CA PRO A 226 -7.87 24.30 -12.57
C PRO A 226 -6.90 24.66 -11.44
N GLY A 227 -5.60 24.49 -11.68
CA GLY A 227 -4.52 24.74 -10.73
C GLY A 227 -4.21 23.61 -9.74
N PHE A 228 -4.92 22.48 -9.79
CA PHE A 228 -4.71 21.34 -8.89
C PHE A 228 -4.27 20.10 -9.66
N TRP A 229 -2.97 19.82 -9.61
CA TRP A 229 -2.37 18.61 -10.16
C TRP A 229 -2.39 17.46 -9.15
N PHE A 230 -2.46 16.22 -9.65
CA PHE A 230 -2.38 15.01 -8.84
C PHE A 230 -1.62 13.90 -9.58
N PRO A 231 -0.79 13.08 -8.90
CA PRO A 231 -0.16 11.92 -9.53
C PRO A 231 -1.21 10.93 -10.02
N TRP A 232 -1.17 10.58 -11.30
CA TRP A 232 -2.22 9.78 -11.93
C TRP A 232 -1.77 8.35 -12.21
N LYS A 233 -0.54 8.16 -12.68
CA LYS A 233 0.00 6.84 -13.02
C LYS A 233 1.46 6.75 -12.63
N GLY A 234 1.92 5.55 -12.32
CA GLY A 234 3.33 5.32 -12.10
C GLY A 234 3.70 3.87 -11.83
N SER A 235 4.89 3.69 -11.26
CA SER A 235 5.43 2.37 -10.97
C SER A 235 6.17 2.32 -9.63
N LEU A 236 6.32 1.11 -9.11
CA LEU A 236 7.18 0.79 -7.99
C LEU A 236 8.19 -0.26 -8.44
N ASN A 237 9.48 0.02 -8.23
CA ASN A 237 10.58 -0.84 -8.60
C ASN A 237 11.44 -1.15 -7.36
N ILE A 238 11.96 -2.37 -7.25
CA ILE A 238 12.93 -2.75 -6.21
C ILE A 238 14.12 -3.44 -6.87
N GLY A 239 15.34 -2.95 -6.60
CA GLY A 239 16.56 -3.55 -7.14
C GLY A 239 16.62 -3.56 -8.67
N GLY A 240 15.95 -2.62 -9.33
CA GLY A 240 15.86 -2.55 -10.79
C GLY A 240 14.76 -3.43 -11.42
N PHE A 241 14.01 -4.18 -10.61
CA PHE A 241 12.86 -4.97 -11.07
C PHE A 241 11.56 -4.21 -10.81
N ALA A 242 10.69 -4.13 -11.82
CA ALA A 242 9.34 -3.60 -11.66
C ALA A 242 8.54 -4.52 -10.74
N LEU A 243 8.12 -3.99 -9.59
CA LEU A 243 7.32 -4.70 -8.61
C LEU A 243 5.84 -4.60 -8.97
N SER A 244 5.39 -3.38 -9.25
CA SER A 244 4.00 -3.07 -9.57
C SER A 244 3.88 -1.81 -10.43
N GLN A 245 2.74 -1.70 -11.11
CA GLN A 245 2.26 -0.47 -11.74
C GLN A 245 0.99 -0.01 -11.03
N TRP A 246 0.76 1.29 -10.99
CA TRP A 246 -0.43 1.84 -10.36
C TRP A 246 -1.05 2.94 -11.20
N GLU A 247 -2.37 3.10 -11.05
CA GLU A 247 -3.16 4.09 -11.77
C GLU A 247 -4.31 4.57 -10.88
N VAL A 248 -4.51 5.89 -10.85
CA VAL A 248 -5.65 6.54 -10.23
C VAL A 248 -6.85 6.44 -11.17
N LYS A 249 -8.01 6.05 -10.64
CA LYS A 249 -9.27 5.94 -11.37
C LYS A 249 -10.11 7.20 -11.20
N SER A 250 -10.10 7.79 -10.01
CA SER A 250 -10.82 9.02 -9.69
C SER A 250 -10.15 9.77 -8.55
N VAL A 251 -10.31 11.09 -8.58
CA VAL A 251 -10.01 12.00 -7.47
C VAL A 251 -11.21 12.94 -7.33
N ASP A 252 -11.93 12.81 -6.22
CA ASP A 252 -13.02 13.71 -5.86
C ASP A 252 -12.48 14.71 -4.84
N LEU A 253 -12.39 15.98 -5.20
CA LEU A 253 -11.84 17.05 -4.36
C LEU A 253 -12.97 17.94 -3.84
N ASN A 254 -12.98 18.19 -2.53
CA ASN A 254 -13.92 19.09 -1.84
C ASN A 254 -15.41 18.75 -2.07
N THR A 255 -15.70 17.48 -2.36
CA THR A 255 -17.07 16.98 -2.49
C THR A 255 -17.68 16.69 -1.12
N GLU A 256 -19.00 16.84 -1.01
CA GLU A 256 -19.74 16.41 0.18
C GLU A 256 -19.69 14.88 0.30
N LEU A 257 -19.18 14.38 1.43
CA LEU A 257 -19.01 12.96 1.70
C LEU A 257 -20.05 12.52 2.74
N PRO A 258 -20.79 11.42 2.51
CA PRO A 258 -21.79 10.96 3.46
C PRO A 258 -21.15 10.42 4.73
N ASP A 259 -21.74 10.75 5.89
CA ASP A 259 -21.27 10.32 7.21
C ASP A 259 -21.11 8.79 7.35
N SER A 260 -21.90 8.03 6.58
CA SER A 260 -21.82 6.57 6.55
C SER A 260 -20.47 6.02 6.09
N LEU A 261 -19.66 6.80 5.35
CA LEU A 261 -18.29 6.41 5.00
C LEU A 261 -17.38 6.32 6.22
N PHE A 262 -17.65 7.14 7.25
CA PHE A 262 -16.84 7.25 8.45
C PHE A 262 -17.34 6.36 9.60
N VAL A 263 -18.16 5.35 9.28
CA VAL A 263 -18.67 4.34 10.20
C VAL A 263 -18.28 2.96 9.67
N PRO A 264 -17.61 2.10 10.44
CA PRO A 264 -17.24 0.77 9.97
C PRO A 264 -18.48 -0.11 9.73
N PRO A 265 -18.49 -0.96 8.69
CA PRO A 265 -19.57 -1.89 8.44
C PRO A 265 -19.56 -3.01 9.49
N MET A 266 -20.48 -2.93 10.44
CA MET A 266 -20.66 -3.92 11.50
C MET A 266 -21.98 -4.68 11.31
N GLY A 267 -21.94 -6.00 11.50
CA GLY A 267 -23.11 -6.87 11.49
C GLY A 267 -23.34 -7.51 12.85
N PRO A 268 -24.40 -8.32 13.01
CA PRO A 268 -24.69 -9.00 14.28
C PRO A 268 -23.54 -9.86 14.80
N GLU A 269 -22.76 -10.42 13.87
CA GLU A 269 -21.61 -11.30 14.13
C GLU A 269 -20.28 -10.53 14.20
N THR A 270 -20.28 -9.20 14.26
CA THR A 270 -19.04 -8.44 14.44
C THR A 270 -18.65 -8.42 15.92
N TYR A 271 -17.43 -8.86 16.23
CA TYR A 271 -16.83 -8.72 17.55
C TYR A 271 -16.17 -7.35 17.70
N VAL A 272 -16.41 -6.65 18.80
CA VAL A 272 -15.93 -5.28 19.01
C VAL A 272 -15.00 -5.25 20.22
N ILE A 273 -13.77 -4.76 20.01
CA ILE A 273 -12.78 -4.51 21.06
C ILE A 273 -12.65 -2.99 21.21
N ASN A 274 -13.23 -2.41 22.26
CA ASN A 274 -13.13 -0.99 22.54
C ASN A 274 -12.01 -0.71 23.54
N THR A 275 -10.85 -0.27 23.06
CA THR A 275 -9.67 -0.03 23.90
C THR A 275 -9.80 1.24 24.73
N ILE A 276 -10.66 2.18 24.33
CA ILE A 276 -10.93 3.42 25.08
C ILE A 276 -11.65 3.10 26.39
N THR A 277 -12.66 2.22 26.32
CA THR A 277 -13.46 1.83 27.49
C THR A 277 -13.00 0.53 28.16
N GLY A 278 -12.06 -0.20 27.56
CA GLY A 278 -11.65 -1.54 27.98
C GLY A 278 -12.75 -2.60 27.87
N LYS A 279 -13.72 -2.41 26.97
CA LYS A 279 -14.89 -3.31 26.84
C LYS A 279 -14.79 -4.13 25.56
N GLU A 280 -15.21 -5.38 25.66
CA GLU A 280 -15.31 -6.31 24.54
C GLU A 280 -16.75 -6.84 24.45
N TYR A 281 -17.35 -6.83 23.26
CA TYR A 281 -18.74 -7.25 23.06
C TYR A 281 -19.03 -7.63 21.60
N TRP A 282 -20.08 -8.42 21.38
CA TRP A 282 -20.63 -8.63 20.05
C TRP A 282 -21.56 -7.48 19.71
N HIS A 283 -21.50 -6.96 18.48
CA HIS A 283 -22.28 -5.79 18.08
C HIS A 283 -23.79 -5.95 18.32
N ALA A 284 -24.37 -7.13 18.05
CA ALA A 284 -25.75 -7.48 18.38
C ALA A 284 -25.95 -8.15 19.76
N GLY A 285 -24.95 -8.11 20.63
CA GLY A 285 -25.02 -8.58 22.02
C GLY A 285 -24.97 -10.10 22.21
N LYS A 286 -24.91 -10.91 21.14
CA LYS A 286 -24.77 -12.37 21.25
C LYS A 286 -23.73 -12.91 20.27
N PRO A 287 -22.85 -13.84 20.70
CA PRO A 287 -21.96 -14.54 19.79
C PRO A 287 -22.74 -15.40 18.78
N PRO A 288 -22.21 -15.59 17.56
CA PRO A 288 -22.74 -16.54 16.59
C PRO A 288 -22.93 -17.95 17.18
N ALA A 289 -23.99 -18.63 16.75
CA ALA A 289 -24.33 -19.97 17.26
C ALA A 289 -23.21 -21.00 17.05
N HIS A 290 -22.44 -20.89 15.96
CA HIS A 290 -21.33 -21.78 15.68
C HIS A 290 -20.16 -21.61 16.67
N LEU A 291 -19.88 -20.38 17.14
CA LEU A 291 -18.87 -20.15 18.18
C LEU A 291 -19.34 -20.61 19.55
N LEU A 292 -20.63 -20.46 19.86
CA LEU A 292 -21.24 -21.04 21.05
C LEU A 292 -21.14 -22.58 21.03
N ALA A 293 -21.39 -23.21 19.88
CA ALA A 293 -21.26 -24.65 19.70
C ALA A 293 -19.81 -25.14 19.82
N ALA A 294 -18.85 -24.41 19.23
CA ALA A 294 -17.42 -24.72 19.36
C ALA A 294 -16.93 -24.58 20.81
N LYS A 295 -17.35 -23.53 21.51
CA LYS A 295 -17.03 -23.34 22.94
C LYS A 295 -17.68 -24.42 23.81
N ALA A 296 -18.92 -24.81 23.53
CA ALA A 296 -19.60 -25.90 24.24
C ALA A 296 -18.94 -27.26 23.98
N ALA A 297 -18.45 -27.51 22.76
CA ALA A 297 -17.69 -28.70 22.42
C ALA A 297 -16.31 -28.72 23.11
N ALA A 298 -15.62 -27.58 23.15
CA ALA A 298 -14.33 -27.45 23.86
C ALA A 298 -14.47 -27.57 25.39
N ALA A 299 -15.59 -27.14 25.96
CA ALA A 299 -15.88 -27.25 27.38
C ALA A 299 -16.25 -28.69 27.82
N ASN A 300 -16.57 -29.58 26.87
CA ASN A 300 -16.89 -30.99 27.11
C ASN A 300 -15.94 -31.90 26.31
N PRO A 301 -14.71 -32.14 26.80
CA PRO A 301 -13.68 -32.90 26.07
C PRO A 301 -14.01 -34.38 25.81
N GLY A 302 -15.20 -34.86 26.20
CA GLY A 302 -15.69 -36.22 25.93
C GLY A 302 -16.79 -36.32 24.86
N SER A 303 -17.22 -35.21 24.25
CA SER A 303 -18.19 -35.24 23.14
C SER A 303 -17.45 -35.16 21.79
N PRO A 304 -17.78 -36.01 20.81
CA PRO A 304 -17.19 -35.90 19.48
C PRO A 304 -17.50 -34.50 18.93
N ALA A 305 -16.46 -33.79 18.47
CA ALA A 305 -16.62 -32.46 17.91
C ALA A 305 -17.72 -32.47 16.83
N PRO A 306 -18.65 -31.51 16.83
CA PRO A 306 -19.61 -31.40 15.74
C PRO A 306 -18.83 -31.19 14.45
N ASN A 307 -18.99 -32.11 13.49
CA ASN A 307 -18.33 -32.03 12.19
C ASN A 307 -19.00 -30.92 11.38
N ILE A 308 -18.48 -29.69 11.48
CA ILE A 308 -19.03 -28.50 10.78
C ILE A 308 -18.34 -28.27 9.42
N ASN A 309 -17.87 -29.33 8.75
CA ASN A 309 -17.33 -29.22 7.41
C ASN A 309 -18.14 -30.06 6.41
N PRO A 310 -18.86 -29.45 5.45
CA PRO A 310 -19.38 -30.17 4.29
C PRO A 310 -18.29 -30.50 3.25
N LEU A 311 -17.01 -30.19 3.50
CA LEU A 311 -15.91 -30.38 2.53
C LEU A 311 -14.62 -31.00 3.09
N THR A 312 -14.63 -31.61 4.28
CA THR A 312 -13.49 -32.44 4.73
C THR A 312 -13.93 -33.84 5.05
N GLY A 313 -14.15 -34.64 4.01
CA GLY A 313 -13.48 -35.93 4.02
C GLY A 313 -12.00 -35.60 4.08
N SER A 314 -11.40 -35.74 5.26
CA SER A 314 -9.95 -35.91 5.35
C SER A 314 -9.58 -36.90 4.24
N PRO A 315 -8.66 -36.60 3.31
CA PRO A 315 -8.06 -37.70 2.57
C PRO A 315 -7.58 -38.63 3.67
N GLU A 316 -8.06 -39.88 3.67
CA GLU A 316 -7.39 -40.94 4.41
C GLU A 316 -5.91 -40.66 4.20
N GLN A 317 -5.17 -40.44 5.30
CA GLN A 317 -3.72 -40.49 5.22
C GLN A 317 -3.45 -41.86 4.60
N SER A 318 -3.20 -41.88 3.29
CA SER A 318 -2.64 -43.04 2.63
C SER A 318 -1.36 -43.26 3.40
N ALA A 319 -1.36 -44.25 4.29
CA ALA A 319 -0.18 -44.64 5.02
C ALA A 319 0.96 -44.62 4.00
N ASN A 320 2.05 -43.91 4.30
CA ASN A 320 3.16 -43.68 3.39
C ASN A 320 3.91 -45.00 3.11
N TRP A 321 3.25 -45.97 2.48
CA TRP A 321 3.75 -47.29 2.11
C TRP A 321 4.92 -47.14 1.15
N SER A 322 4.93 -46.10 0.31
CA SER A 322 6.05 -45.75 -0.54
C SER A 322 7.33 -45.48 0.25
N LEU A 323 7.24 -44.79 1.40
CA LEU A 323 8.39 -44.47 2.24
C LEU A 323 8.93 -45.72 2.97
N TRP A 324 8.02 -46.59 3.41
CA TRP A 324 8.39 -47.89 3.99
C TRP A 324 9.02 -48.84 2.95
N LEU A 325 8.53 -48.85 1.72
CA LEU A 325 9.10 -49.65 0.62
C LEU A 325 10.48 -49.15 0.19
N VAL A 326 10.70 -47.82 0.18
CA VAL A 326 12.03 -47.23 -0.07
C VAL A 326 13.01 -47.61 1.04
N LEU A 327 12.59 -47.54 2.30
CA LEU A 327 13.40 -47.98 3.44
C LEU A 327 13.75 -49.48 3.38
N LEU A 328 12.76 -50.33 3.04
CA LEU A 328 12.98 -51.77 2.88
C LEU A 328 13.96 -52.06 1.73
N GLY A 329 13.83 -51.35 0.61
CA GLY A 329 14.75 -51.44 -0.52
C GLY A 329 16.19 -51.07 -0.15
N LEU A 330 16.39 -49.98 0.59
CA LEU A 330 17.72 -49.57 1.07
C LEU A 330 18.35 -50.60 2.01
N ILE A 331 17.56 -51.22 2.89
CA ILE A 331 18.03 -52.28 3.79
C ILE A 331 18.47 -53.51 2.98
N LEU A 332 17.69 -53.93 1.99
CA LEU A 332 18.01 -55.09 1.15
C LEU A 332 19.27 -54.85 0.30
N VAL A 333 19.43 -53.66 -0.29
CA VAL A 333 20.64 -53.29 -1.04
C VAL A 333 21.87 -53.26 -0.13
N SER A 334 21.74 -52.68 1.07
CA SER A 334 22.83 -52.63 2.04
C SER A 334 23.23 -54.03 2.53
N GLY A 335 22.25 -54.90 2.78
CA GLY A 335 22.47 -56.31 3.13
C GLY A 335 23.16 -57.09 2.02
N GLY A 336 22.74 -56.91 0.76
CA GLY A 336 23.38 -57.53 -0.40
C GLY A 336 24.84 -57.11 -0.59
N ILE A 337 25.15 -55.82 -0.39
CA ILE A 337 26.53 -55.31 -0.42
C ILE A 337 27.37 -55.92 0.70
N TRP A 338 26.82 -56.06 1.91
CA TRP A 338 27.53 -56.65 3.03
C TRP A 338 27.85 -58.13 2.82
N VAL A 339 26.89 -58.94 2.34
CA VAL A 339 27.10 -60.35 2.03
C VAL A 339 28.14 -60.50 0.92
N ARG A 340 28.05 -59.70 -0.14
CA ARG A 340 29.03 -59.72 -1.24
C ARG A 340 30.46 -59.34 -0.81
N ARG A 341 30.61 -58.53 0.25
CA ARG A 341 31.94 -58.20 0.82
C ARG A 341 32.51 -59.29 1.73
N ARG A 342 31.70 -60.26 2.15
CA ARG A 342 32.12 -61.37 3.02
C ARG A 342 32.27 -62.72 2.31
N ALA A 343 31.72 -62.87 1.11
CA ALA A 343 31.98 -63.99 0.21
C ALA A 343 33.26 -63.75 -0.60
#